data_AF-A0A392NSM9-F1
#
_entry.id   AF-A0A392NSM9-F1
#
_cell.length_a   1.000
_cell.length_b   1.000
_cell.length_c   1.000
_cell.angle_alpha   90.00
_cell.angle_beta   90.00
_cell.angle_gamma   90.00
#
_symmetry.space_group_name_H-M   'P 1'
#
loop_
_entity.id
_entity.type
_entity.pdbx_description
1 polymer ?
#
loop_
_entity_poly.entity_id
_entity_poly.type
_entity_poly.pdbx_seq_one_letter_code
_entity_poly.pdbx_strand_id
1 'polypeptide(L)' 'MAAEISSTIKAWTYSEYGHSVDVLKFDPNVPLPDVKDDQVLIKVAAASLNPIDYKRMEGGFKASDSPLP' A
#
# COMPACT_ATOMS: atom_id res chain seq x y z
N MET A 1 0.75 7.73 27.86
CA MET A 1 -0.44 7.23 27.12
C MET A 1 0.00 6.92 25.71
N ALA A 2 -0.31 5.74 25.19
CA ALA A 2 -0.22 5.52 23.75
C ALA A 2 -1.15 6.53 23.07
N ALA A 3 -0.70 7.14 21.98
CA ALA A 3 -1.57 8.02 21.20
C ALA A 3 -2.73 7.19 20.64
N GLU A 4 -3.95 7.71 20.69
CA GLU A 4 -5.10 7.13 20.00
C GLU A 4 -4.80 7.06 18.49
N ILE A 5 -4.77 5.84 17.94
CA ILE A 5 -4.46 5.59 16.52
C ILE A 5 -5.78 5.55 15.75
N SER A 6 -5.87 6.30 14.66
CA SER A 6 -7.01 6.27 13.74
C SER A 6 -7.22 4.86 13.17
N SER A 7 -8.48 4.44 13.02
CA SER A 7 -8.83 3.16 12.39
C SER A 7 -8.60 3.16 10.87
N THR A 8 -8.34 4.32 10.27
CA THR A 8 -8.01 4.48 8.85
C THR A 8 -6.76 5.33 8.64
N ILE A 9 -6.13 5.17 7.48
CA ILE A 9 -4.97 5.91 6.98
C ILE A 9 -5.23 6.46 5.59
N LYS A 10 -4.45 7.48 5.22
CA LYS A 10 -4.37 8.00 3.86
C LYS A 10 -3.31 7.22 3.10
N ALA A 11 -3.64 6.67 1.93
CA ALA A 11 -2.71 5.86 1.14
C ALA A 11 -2.91 6.04 -0.37
N TRP A 12 -1.89 5.65 -1.13
CA TRP A 12 -2.01 5.41 -2.56
C TRP A 12 -2.29 3.91 -2.78
N THR A 13 -3.34 3.58 -3.53
CA THR A 13 -3.78 2.20 -3.80
C THR A 13 -4.14 2.02 -5.28
N TYR A 14 -4.20 0.76 -5.73
CA TYR A 14 -4.60 0.37 -7.07
C TYR A 14 -5.27 -1.02 -7.01
N SER A 15 -6.47 -1.13 -7.59
CA SER A 15 -7.28 -2.36 -7.56
C SER A 15 -7.23 -3.16 -8.86
N GLU A 16 -6.51 -2.67 -9.86
CA GLU A 16 -6.30 -3.34 -11.14
C GLU A 16 -4.89 -3.06 -11.69
N TYR A 17 -4.42 -3.92 -12.59
CA TYR A 17 -3.12 -3.74 -13.23
C TYR A 17 -3.19 -2.67 -14.33
N GLY A 18 -2.14 -1.85 -14.44
CA GLY A 18 -2.03 -0.84 -15.49
C GLY A 18 -0.87 0.14 -15.25
N HIS A 19 -0.73 1.12 -16.14
CA HIS A 19 0.23 2.20 -15.94
C HIS A 19 -0.19 3.05 -14.73
N SER A 20 0.78 3.47 -13.93
CA SER A 20 0.50 4.16 -12.66
C SER A 20 -0.30 5.45 -12.81
N VAL A 21 -0.17 6.14 -13.94
CA VAL A 21 -0.97 7.34 -14.25
C VAL A 21 -2.47 7.05 -14.35
N ASP A 22 -2.84 5.82 -14.71
CA ASP A 22 -4.23 5.42 -14.95
C ASP A 22 -4.84 4.77 -13.70
N VAL A 23 -4.09 3.91 -13.00
CA VAL A 23 -4.63 3.02 -11.97
C VAL A 23 -4.31 3.42 -10.53
N LEU A 24 -3.26 4.22 -10.28
CA LEU A 24 -2.88 4.62 -8.93
C LEU A 24 -3.79 5.74 -8.43
N LYS A 25 -4.51 5.49 -7.33
CA LYS A 25 -5.48 6.44 -6.74
C LYS A 25 -5.13 6.74 -5.29
N PHE A 26 -5.36 7.99 -4.90
CA PHE A 26 -5.26 8.39 -3.50
C PHE A 26 -6.59 8.09 -2.80
N ASP A 27 -6.52 7.29 -1.74
CA ASP A 27 -7.66 6.97 -0.87
C ASP A 27 -7.38 7.50 0.55
N PRO A 28 -8.20 8.44 1.06
CA PRO A 28 -8.02 9.01 2.39
C PRO A 28 -8.46 8.10 3.54
N ASN A 29 -9.12 6.96 3.28
CA ASN A 29 -9.82 6.15 4.27
C ASN A 29 -9.49 4.64 4.19
N VAL A 30 -8.27 4.28 3.84
CA VAL A 30 -7.84 2.88 3.83
C VAL A 30 -7.80 2.34 5.26
N PRO A 31 -8.38 1.17 5.57
CA PRO A 31 -8.32 0.58 6.91
C PRO A 31 -6.88 0.41 7.42
N LEU A 32 -6.66 0.67 8.70
CA LEU A 32 -5.38 0.35 9.34
C LEU A 32 -5.17 -1.16 9.31
N PRO A 33 -3.98 -1.67 8.93
CA PRO A 33 -3.72 -3.10 8.90
C PRO A 33 -3.70 -3.69 10.33
N ASP A 34 -4.23 -4.90 10.46
CA ASP A 34 -4.09 -5.70 11.67
C ASP A 34 -2.63 -6.15 11.87
N VAL A 35 -2.07 -5.90 13.05
CA VAL A 35 -0.68 -6.18 13.38
C VAL A 35 -0.61 -7.51 14.14
N LYS A 36 0.19 -8.45 13.64
CA LYS A 36 0.45 -9.74 14.31
C LYS A 36 1.52 -9.61 15.40
N ASP A 37 1.65 -10.63 16.24
CA ASP A 37 2.61 -10.67 17.36
C ASP A 37 4.08 -10.48 16.95
N ASP A 38 4.43 -10.80 15.71
CA ASP A 38 5.77 -10.68 15.12
C ASP A 38 5.95 -9.44 14.23
N GLN A 39 4.99 -8.51 14.24
CA GLN A 39 4.97 -7.32 13.41
C GLN A 39 4.96 -6.03 14.25
N VAL A 40 5.32 -4.92 13.61
CA VAL A 40 5.24 -3.58 14.21
C VAL A 40 4.47 -2.65 13.30
N LEU A 41 3.73 -1.71 13.90
CA LEU A 41 3.09 -0.63 13.16
C LEU A 41 4.04 0.57 13.06
N ILE A 42 4.38 0.97 11.84
CA ILE A 42 5.29 2.07 11.58
C ILE A 42 4.51 3.28 11.08
N LYS A 43 4.66 4.42 11.76
CA LYS A 43 4.22 5.72 11.23
C LYS A 43 5.23 6.18 10.17
N VAL A 44 4.91 5.95 8.90
CA VAL A 44 5.77 6.29 7.76
C VAL A 44 6.01 7.80 7.70
N ALA A 45 7.27 8.23 7.76
CA ALA A 45 7.68 9.63 7.60
C ALA A 45 8.07 9.96 6.15
N ALA A 46 8.66 8.99 5.44
CA ALA A 46 9.05 9.07 4.04
C ALA A 46 9.10 7.65 3.44
N ALA A 47 8.90 7.55 2.12
CA ALA A 47 9.06 6.32 1.34
C ALA A 47 9.76 6.64 0.01
N SER A 48 10.62 5.74 -0.47
CA SER A 48 11.24 5.86 -1.79
C SER A 48 10.37 5.20 -2.87
N LEU A 49 10.54 5.63 -4.12
CA LEU A 49 10.04 4.92 -5.29
C LEU A 49 11.18 4.10 -5.89
N ASN A 50 10.87 2.85 -6.25
CA ASN A 50 11.79 1.89 -6.85
C ASN A 50 11.19 1.38 -8.17
N PRO A 51 12.01 0.95 -9.14
CA PRO A 51 11.49 0.45 -10.42
C PRO A 51 10.55 -0.76 -10.28
N ILE A 52 10.65 -1.51 -9.18
CA ILE A 52 9.77 -2.66 -8.95
C ILE A 52 8.31 -2.24 -8.70
N ASP A 53 8.08 -1.05 -8.14
CA ASP A 53 6.74 -0.60 -7.74
C ASP A 53 5.81 -0.47 -8.96
N TYR A 54 6.30 0.18 -10.03
CA TYR A 54 5.52 0.32 -11.26
C TYR A 54 5.46 -1.00 -12.06
N LYS A 55 6.55 -1.80 -12.08
CA LYS A 55 6.55 -3.11 -12.76
C LYS A 55 5.54 -4.07 -12.16
N ARG A 56 5.37 -4.04 -10.83
CA ARG A 56 4.32 -4.78 -10.13
C ARG A 56 2.95 -4.30 -10.54
N MET A 57 2.73 -2.99 -10.54
CA MET A 57 1.46 -2.36 -10.91
C MET A 57 1.06 -2.62 -12.37
N GLU A 58 2.01 -2.71 -13.29
CA GLU A 58 1.78 -3.08 -14.70
C GLU A 58 1.51 -4.59 -14.91
N GLY A 59 1.59 -5.39 -13.84
CA GLY A 59 1.30 -6.83 -13.89
C GLY A 59 2.46 -7.70 -14.35
N GLY A 60 3.70 -7.19 -14.32
CA GLY A 60 4.90 -7.94 -14.71
C GLY A 60 5.16 -9.20 -13.88
N PHE A 61 4.57 -9.30 -12.68
CA PHE A 61 4.71 -10.43 -11.76
C PHE A 61 3.38 -11.12 -11.41
N LYS A 62 2.28 -10.81 -12.12
CA LYS A 62 0.92 -11.25 -11.76
C LYS A 62 0.74 -12.77 -11.62
N ALA A 63 1.63 -13.56 -12.23
CA ALA A 63 1.58 -15.02 -12.18
C ALA A 63 2.10 -15.62 -10.86
N SER A 64 2.90 -14.88 -10.09
CA SER A 64 3.59 -15.39 -8.90
C SER A 64 3.59 -14.46 -7.69
N ASP A 65 3.06 -13.25 -7.85
CA ASP A 65 3.03 -12.24 -6.80
C ASP A 65 1.79 -12.37 -5.89
N SER A 66 1.85 -11.69 -4.76
CA SER A 66 0.75 -11.45 -3.84
C SER A 66 -0.42 -10.68 -4.48
N PRO A 67 -1.64 -10.78 -3.92
CA PRO A 67 -2.80 -10.01 -4.36
C PRO A 67 -2.54 -8.50 -4.42
N LEU A 68 -3.36 -7.80 -5.22
CA LEU A 68 -3.31 -6.36 -5.29
C LEU A 68 -3.71 -5.73 -3.94
N PRO A 69 -3.15 -4.55 -3.61
CA PRO A 69 -3.51 -3.80 -2.40
C PRO A 69 -4.97 -3.35 -2.36
#